data_AF-A0A357AMH8-F1
#
_entry.id   AF-A0A357AMH8-F1
#
_cell.length_a   1.000
_cell.length_b   1.000
_cell.length_c   1.000
_cell.angle_alpha   90.00
_cell.angle_beta   90.00
_cell.angle_gamma   90.00
#
_symmetry.space_group_name_H-M   'P 1'
#
loop_
_entity.id
_entity.type
_entity.pdbx_description
1 polymer ?
#
loop_
_entity_poly.entity_id
_entity_poly.type
_entity_poly.pdbx_seq_one_letter_code
_entity_poly.pdbx_strand_id
1 'polypeptide(L)' 'VPGFLHSSIGQEASAVGVCAAIGNDDYMATTHRGHGHVVAKGGDVNRMMAELYGKVTGYCRGKG' A
#
# COMPACT_ATOMS: atom_id res chain seq x y z
N VAL A 1 -14.78 1.74 -6.88
CA VAL A 1 -13.87 2.37 -5.90
C VAL A 1 -14.34 3.80 -5.71
N PRO A 2 -14.92 4.15 -4.55
CA PRO A 2 -15.27 5.53 -4.24
C PRO A 2 -14.01 6.33 -3.87
N GLY A 3 -13.96 7.62 -4.21
CA GLY A 3 -12.84 8.52 -3.84
C GLY A 3 -11.65 8.52 -4.81
N PHE A 4 -10.48 8.95 -4.32
CA PHE A 4 -9.25 9.09 -5.11
C PHE A 4 -8.46 7.78 -5.17
N LEU A 5 -7.98 7.41 -6.36
CA LEU A 5 -7.07 6.28 -6.55
C LEU A 5 -5.85 6.72 -7.37
N HIS A 6 -4.68 6.69 -6.74
CA HIS A 6 -3.42 7.02 -7.41
C HIS A 6 -2.65 5.73 -7.71
N SER A 7 -2.67 5.33 -8.98
CA SER A 7 -2.01 4.11 -9.45
C SER A 7 -0.50 4.27 -9.56
N SER A 8 0.29 3.35 -9.03
CA SER A 8 1.76 3.32 -9.19
C SER A 8 2.23 2.44 -10.36
N ILE A 9 1.39 2.20 -11.36
CA ILE A 9 1.77 1.41 -12.54
C ILE A 9 2.97 2.07 -13.24
N GLY A 10 4.00 1.27 -13.53
CA GLY A 10 5.27 1.73 -14.10
C GLY A 10 6.30 2.19 -13.05
N GLN A 11 5.97 2.16 -11.75
CA GLN A 11 6.86 2.52 -10.64
C GLN A 11 7.14 1.35 -9.70
N GLU A 12 6.83 0.12 -10.11
CA GLU A 12 6.92 -1.09 -9.30
C GLU A 12 8.36 -1.33 -8.81
N ALA A 13 9.34 -1.08 -9.69
CA ALA A 13 10.76 -1.25 -9.36
C ALA A 13 11.21 -0.35 -8.18
N SER A 14 10.61 0.84 -8.02
CA SER A 14 10.94 1.73 -6.91
C SER A 14 10.48 1.15 -5.57
N ALA A 15 9.24 0.66 -5.50
CA ALA A 15 8.68 0.08 -4.29
C ALA A 15 9.38 -1.25 -3.91
N VAL A 16 9.61 -2.13 -4.89
CA VAL A 16 10.28 -3.42 -4.67
C VAL A 16 11.75 -3.22 -4.33
N GLY A 17 12.45 -2.33 -5.04
CA GLY A 17 13.88 -2.07 -4.82
C GLY A 17 14.16 -1.53 -3.43
N VAL A 18 13.37 -0.57 -2.95
CA VAL A 18 13.55 -0.05 -1.58
C VAL A 18 13.21 -1.09 -0.52
N CYS A 19 12.11 -1.84 -0.69
CA CYS A 19 11.69 -2.84 0.30
C CYS A 19 12.65 -4.05 0.37
N ALA A 20 13.33 -4.38 -0.74
CA ALA A 20 14.36 -5.43 -0.75
C ALA A 20 15.66 -5.01 -0.05
N ALA A 21 15.91 -3.70 0.08
CA ALA A 21 17.14 -3.16 0.66
C ALA A 21 17.03 -2.83 2.17
N ILE A 22 15.82 -2.70 2.70
CA ILE A 22 15.56 -2.39 4.12
C ILE A 22 15.09 -3.61 4.90
N GLY A 23 15.35 -3.64 6.20
CA GLY A 23 14.88 -4.68 7.12
C GLY A 23 13.39 -4.58 7.41
N ASN A 24 12.84 -5.63 8.05
CA ASN A 24 11.43 -5.65 8.43
C ASN A 24 11.09 -4.61 9.50
N ASP A 25 12.04 -4.33 10.40
CA ASP A 25 11.88 -3.37 11.50
C ASP A 25 12.16 -1.92 11.07
N ASP A 26 12.63 -1.70 9.84
CA ASP A 26 12.87 -0.36 9.31
C ASP A 26 11.56 0.31 8.92
N TYR A 27 11.43 1.58 9.33
CA TYR A 27 10.30 2.44 9.01
C TYR A 27 10.35 2.94 7.56
N MET A 28 9.17 3.05 6.95
CA MET A 28 8.98 3.64 5.63
C MET A 28 7.74 4.54 5.66
N ALA A 29 7.85 5.71 5.03
CA ALA A 29 6.72 6.58 4.75
C ALA A 29 6.56 6.73 3.23
N THR A 30 5.32 6.91 2.78
CA THR A 30 5.00 7.08 1.36
C THR A 30 3.95 8.20 1.19
N THR A 31 3.67 8.58 -0.05
CA THR A 31 2.69 9.61 -0.38
C THR A 31 1.33 8.99 -0.73
N HIS A 32 0.42 9.78 -1.31
CA HIS A 32 -0.89 9.31 -1.79
C HIS A 32 -0.82 8.21 -2.87
N ARG A 33 0.38 7.88 -3.39
CA ARG A 33 0.65 6.80 -4.38
C ARG A 33 1.33 5.59 -3.72
N GLY A 34 0.90 5.24 -2.51
CA GLY A 34 1.56 4.27 -1.64
C GLY A 34 1.28 2.79 -1.89
N HIS A 35 0.30 2.44 -2.73
CA HIS A 35 -0.18 1.04 -2.83
C HIS A 35 0.93 0.04 -3.16
N GLY A 36 1.81 0.35 -4.13
CA GLY A 36 2.94 -0.50 -4.46
C GLY A 36 3.89 -0.73 -3.29
N HIS A 37 4.10 0.29 -2.45
CA HIS A 37 4.94 0.21 -1.25
C HIS A 37 4.31 -0.69 -0.17
N VAL A 38 2.98 -0.61 0.02
CA VAL A 38 2.27 -1.48 0.96
C VAL A 38 2.41 -2.95 0.55
N VAL A 39 2.25 -3.25 -0.74
CA VAL A 39 2.42 -4.61 -1.26
C VAL A 39 3.87 -5.08 -1.13
N ALA A 40 4.84 -4.25 -1.53
CA ALA A 40 6.25 -4.61 -1.49
C ALA A 40 6.79 -4.83 -0.07
N LYS A 41 6.26 -4.12 0.94
CA LYS A 41 6.60 -4.30 2.36
C LYS A 41 5.84 -5.46 3.01
N GLY A 42 5.12 -6.27 2.24
CA GLY A 42 4.46 -7.49 2.72
C GLY A 42 3.05 -7.29 3.28
N GLY A 43 2.40 -6.16 2.98
CA GLY A 43 1.00 -5.95 3.34
C GLY A 43 0.07 -6.96 2.65
N ASP A 44 -0.86 -7.52 3.39
CA ASP A 44 -2.00 -8.28 2.89
C ASP A 44 -2.83 -7.46 1.88
N VAL A 45 -2.84 -7.94 0.63
CA VAL A 45 -3.57 -7.36 -0.50
C VAL A 45 -5.08 -7.39 -0.27
N ASN A 46 -5.63 -8.39 0.40
CA ASN A 46 -7.07 -8.46 0.66
C ASN A 46 -7.51 -7.34 1.61
N ARG A 47 -6.70 -7.05 2.64
CA ARG A 47 -6.96 -5.93 3.55
C ARG A 47 -6.78 -4.57 2.87
N MET A 48 -5.79 -4.45 1.98
CA MET A 48 -5.63 -3.24 1.16
C MET A 48 -6.85 -3.01 0.26
N MET A 49 -7.30 -4.05 -0.46
CA MET A 49 -8.48 -3.96 -1.31
C MET A 49 -9.75 -3.72 -0.50
N ALA A 50 -9.88 -4.30 0.70
CA ALA A 50 -10.98 -4.01 1.61
C ALA A 50 -11.02 -2.52 2.00
N GLU A 51 -9.87 -1.90 2.28
CA GLU A 51 -9.76 -0.48 2.57
C GLU A 51 -10.19 0.37 1.37
N LEU A 52 -9.70 0.06 0.16
CA LEU A 52 -10.07 0.77 -1.07
C LEU A 52 -11.57 0.72 -1.41
N TYR A 53 -12.28 -0.28 -0.90
CA TYR A 53 -13.73 -0.41 -1.05
C TYR A 53 -14.51 0.07 0.18
N GLY A 54 -13.86 0.72 1.15
CA GLY A 54 -14.50 1.27 2.34
C GLY A 54 -15.04 0.20 3.30
N LYS A 55 -14.48 -1.01 3.28
CA LYS A 55 -14.93 -2.12 4.14
C LYS A 55 -14.28 -2.05 5.52
N VAL A 56 -15.02 -2.45 6.55
CA VAL A 56 -14.55 -2.52 7.95
C VAL A 56 -13.34 -3.45 8.14
N THR A 57 -13.13 -4.40 7.23
CA THR A 57 -11.99 -5.34 7.24
C THR A 57 -10.70 -4.75 6.66
N GLY A 58 -10.72 -3.50 6.21
CA GLY A 58 -9.52 -2.79 5.75
C GLY A 58 -8.52 -2.50 6.87
N TYR A 59 -7.32 -2.03 6.50
CA TYR A 59 -6.28 -1.68 7.48
C TYR A 59 -6.72 -0.58 8.44
N CYS A 60 -7.46 0.41 7.95
CA CYS A 60 -7.98 1.55 8.71
C CYS A 60 -9.49 1.44 8.94
N ARG A 61 -10.07 0.26 8.70
CA ARG A 61 -11.51 -0.04 8.82
C ARG A 61 -12.38 0.78 7.86
N GLY A 62 -11.87 1.07 6.67
CA GLY A 62 -12.59 1.82 5.64
C GLY A 62 -12.71 3.31 5.92
N LYS A 63 -11.77 3.87 6.70
CA LYS A 63 -11.72 5.29 7.08
C LYS A 63 -10.60 6.06 6.38
N GLY A 64 -9.71 5.35 5.70
CA GLY A 64 -8.61 5.94 4.92
C GLY A 64 -9.09 6.64 3.65
#